data_AF-A0A7J5ET38-F1
#
_entry.id   AF-A0A7J5ET38-F1
#
_cell.length_a   1.000
_cell.length_b   1.000
_cell.length_c   1.000
_cell.angle_alpha   90.00
_cell.angle_beta   90.00
_cell.angle_gamma   90.00
#
_symmetry.space_group_name_H-M   'P 1'
#
loop_
_entity.id
_entity.type
_entity.pdbx_description
1 polymer ?
#
loop_
_entity_poly.entity_id
_entity_poly.type
_entity_poly.pdbx_seq_one_letter_code
_entity_poly.pdbx_strand_id
1 'polypeptide(L)'
;MATTKSSSTPIVIRAPKKLGDGFEARVRSTLARRLVASARVSRATVRFEDANGPKGGVDNVCRIKLMLDGLEPIVVEKQAATESEAFAAAEK
;
A
#
# COMPACT_ATOMS: atom_id res chain seq x y z
N MET A 1 -19.82 16.31 21.90
CA MET A 1 -19.93 14.95 21.34
C MET A 1 -18.62 14.61 20.66
N ALA A 2 -17.75 13.85 21.33
CA ALA A 2 -16.49 13.40 20.73
C ALA A 2 -16.76 12.07 20.01
N THR A 3 -16.74 12.09 18.68
CA THR A 3 -16.79 10.88 17.86
C THR A 3 -15.49 10.13 18.07
N THR A 4 -15.54 9.00 18.77
CA THR A 4 -14.46 8.03 18.89
C THR A 4 -14.09 7.56 17.48
N LYS A 5 -13.00 8.09 16.93
CA LYS A 5 -12.41 7.63 15.67
C LYS A 5 -11.96 6.20 15.93
N SER A 6 -12.70 5.21 15.41
CA SER A 6 -12.29 3.81 15.42
C SER A 6 -10.89 3.75 14.80
N SER A 7 -9.91 3.49 15.64
CA SER A 7 -8.48 3.72 15.39
C SER A 7 -7.88 2.62 14.51
N SER A 8 -8.48 2.39 13.35
CA SER A 8 -7.89 1.60 12.28
C SER A 8 -7.64 2.55 11.14
N THR A 9 -6.36 2.87 10.89
CA THR A 9 -5.97 3.66 9.73
C THR A 9 -6.54 2.98 8.48
N PRO A 10 -7.42 3.65 7.71
CA PRO A 10 -8.03 3.02 6.55
C PRO A 10 -6.94 2.69 5.51
N ILE A 11 -6.89 1.41 5.11
CA ILE A 11 -5.97 0.89 4.09
C ILE A 11 -6.78 0.59 2.83
N VAL A 12 -6.49 1.33 1.76
CA VAL A 12 -7.10 1.16 0.44
C VAL A 12 -6.11 0.48 -0.48
N ILE A 13 -6.50 -0.64 -1.10
CA ILE A 13 -5.69 -1.35 -2.08
C ILE A 13 -6.32 -1.13 -3.47
N ARG A 14 -5.49 -0.80 -4.46
CA ARG A 14 -5.89 -0.66 -5.87
C ARG A 14 -4.93 -1.45 -6.73
N ALA A 15 -5.45 -2.28 -7.63
CA ALA A 15 -4.68 -3.06 -8.58
C ALA A 15 -5.47 -3.21 -9.88
N PRO A 16 -4.81 -3.31 -11.06
CA PRO A 16 -5.48 -3.49 -12.35
C PRO A 16 -6.09 -4.88 -12.51
N LYS A 17 -5.56 -5.87 -11.79
CA LYS A 17 -6.04 -7.26 -11.77
C LYS A 17 -6.20 -7.73 -10.34
N LYS A 18 -6.95 -8.82 -10.16
CA LYS A 18 -7.11 -9.47 -8.85
C LYS A 18 -5.73 -9.91 -8.36
N LEU A 19 -5.38 -9.48 -7.16
CA LEU A 19 -4.19 -9.92 -6.46
C LEU A 19 -4.34 -11.38 -6.02
N GLY A 20 -3.25 -12.14 -6.02
CA GLY A 20 -3.24 -13.56 -5.67
C GLY A 20 -3.93 -13.86 -4.32
N ASP A 21 -4.40 -15.09 -4.16
CA ASP A 21 -5.20 -15.48 -3.00
C ASP A 21 -4.48 -15.17 -1.68
N GLY A 22 -5.17 -14.44 -0.79
CA GLY A 22 -4.63 -14.03 0.51
C GLY A 22 -3.61 -12.88 0.48
N PHE A 23 -3.14 -12.44 -0.69
CA PHE A 23 -2.13 -11.36 -0.77
C PHE A 23 -2.69 -10.02 -0.27
N GLU A 24 -3.93 -9.67 -0.62
CA GLU A 24 -4.57 -8.45 -0.08
C GLU A 24 -4.67 -8.46 1.45
N ALA A 25 -5.00 -9.62 2.04
CA ALA A 25 -5.09 -9.77 3.48
C ALA A 25 -3.72 -9.58 4.14
N ARG A 26 -2.65 -10.12 3.51
CA ARG A 26 -1.27 -9.88 3.94
C ARG A 26 -0.90 -8.40 3.88
N VAL A 27 -1.17 -7.71 2.77
CA VAL A 27 -0.91 -6.27 2.63
C VAL A 27 -1.63 -5.46 3.72
N ARG A 28 -2.93 -5.74 3.94
CA ARG A 28 -3.71 -5.08 5.01
C ARG A 28 -3.10 -5.35 6.39
N SER A 29 -2.77 -6.60 6.70
CA SER A 29 -2.22 -7.00 8.00
C SER A 29 -0.86 -6.34 8.26
N THR A 30 0.06 -6.34 7.28
CA THR A 30 1.38 -5.74 7.50
C THR A 30 1.29 -4.23 7.68
N LEU A 31 0.52 -3.54 6.84
CA LEU A 31 0.34 -2.10 6.98
C LEU A 31 -0.38 -1.74 8.28
N ALA A 32 -1.41 -2.49 8.69
CA ALA A 32 -2.07 -2.25 9.97
C ALA A 32 -1.08 -2.35 11.15
N ARG A 33 -0.19 -3.37 11.14
CA ARG A 33 0.85 -3.54 12.16
C ARG A 33 1.88 -2.42 12.16
N ARG A 34 2.29 -1.91 10.99
CA ARG A 34 3.27 -0.82 10.90
C ARG A 34 2.68 0.54 11.26
N LEU A 35 1.41 0.76 10.93
CA LEU A 35 0.73 2.03 11.12
C LEU A 35 0.11 2.18 12.51
N VAL A 36 -0.05 1.09 13.28
CA VAL A 36 -0.58 1.14 14.65
C VAL A 36 0.20 2.10 15.57
N ALA A 37 1.52 2.22 15.36
CA ALA A 37 2.38 3.11 16.12
C ALA A 37 2.36 4.57 15.61
N SER A 38 1.76 4.81 14.45
CA SER A 38 1.81 6.11 13.76
C SER A 38 0.50 6.89 13.94
N ALA A 39 0.41 7.64 15.04
CA ALA A 39 -0.77 8.47 15.37
C ALA A 39 -1.06 9.59 14.34
N ARG A 40 -0.15 9.87 13.40
CA ARG A 40 -0.29 10.92 12.39
C ARG A 40 -0.79 10.41 11.03
N VAL A 41 -0.88 9.10 10.81
CA VAL A 41 -1.29 8.55 9.52
C VAL A 41 -2.82 8.45 9.46
N SER A 42 -3.42 9.26 8.61
CA SER A 42 -4.88 9.32 8.44
C SER A 42 -5.42 8.37 7.38
N ARG A 43 -4.58 7.93 6.44
CA ARG A 43 -4.92 6.92 5.42
C ARG A 43 -3.67 6.33 4.78
N ALA A 44 -3.71 5.04 4.47
CA ALA A 44 -2.73 4.40 3.59
C ALA A 44 -3.41 3.96 2.28
N THR A 45 -2.78 4.23 1.15
CA THR A 45 -3.20 3.75 -0.16
C THR A 45 -2.07 2.95 -0.79
N VAL A 46 -2.34 1.71 -1.16
CA VAL A 46 -1.41 0.86 -1.92
C VAL A 46 -1.94 0.75 -3.33
N ARG A 47 -1.13 1.12 -4.31
CA ARG A 47 -1.45 0.98 -5.73
C ARG A 47 -0.45 0.02 -6.36
N PHE A 48 -0.96 -1.01 -7.00
CA PHE A 48 -0.21 -1.89 -7.87
C PHE A 48 -0.47 -1.48 -9.31
N GLU A 49 0.59 -1.43 -10.12
CA GLU A 49 0.53 -1.13 -11.54
C GLU A 49 1.39 -2.14 -12.29
N ASP A 50 0.91 -2.63 -13.42
CA ASP A 50 1.72 -3.39 -14.35
C ASP A 50 2.43 -2.36 -15.24
N ALA A 51 3.75 -2.22 -15.07
CA ALA A 51 4.54 -1.22 -15.80
C ALA A 51 4.92 -1.70 -17.20
N ASN A 52 4.46 -2.90 -17.59
CA ASN A 52 4.83 -3.48 -18.85
C ASN A 52 4.15 -2.80 -20.05
N GLY A 53 4.97 -2.27 -20.97
CA GLY A 53 4.53 -1.90 -22.31
C GLY A 53 4.30 -3.13 -23.20
N PRO A 54 3.95 -2.96 -24.49
CA PRO A 54 3.61 -4.06 -25.40
C PRO A 54 4.73 -5.08 -25.65
N LYS A 55 5.93 -4.89 -25.10
CA LYS A 55 7.12 -5.71 -25.33
C LYS A 55 7.37 -6.82 -24.29
N GLY A 56 6.51 -6.99 -23.29
CA GLY A 56 6.53 -8.22 -22.48
C GLY A 56 7.67 -8.31 -21.46
N GLY A 57 7.57 -7.58 -20.35
CA GLY A 57 8.37 -7.74 -19.13
C GLY A 57 7.48 -8.07 -17.93
N VAL A 58 8.03 -8.77 -16.94
CA VAL A 58 7.37 -9.04 -15.65
C VAL A 58 7.82 -7.92 -14.73
N ASP A 59 7.14 -6.78 -14.74
CA ASP A 59 7.52 -5.61 -13.96
C ASP A 59 6.28 -5.02 -13.30
N ASN A 60 6.13 -5.29 -12.01
CA ASN A 60 5.06 -4.77 -11.18
C ASN A 60 5.59 -3.62 -10.32
N VAL A 61 4.88 -2.50 -10.34
CA VAL A 61 5.15 -1.34 -9.50
C VAL A 61 4.19 -1.37 -8.32
N CYS A 62 4.74 -1.23 -7.12
CA CYS A 62 4.00 -1.00 -5.89
C CYS A 62 4.27 0.42 -5.38
N ARG A 63 3.22 1.22 -5.28
CA ARG A 63 3.25 2.57 -4.73
C ARG A 63 2.43 2.64 -3.44
N ILE A 64 3.09 2.87 -2.31
CA ILE A 64 2.47 3.09 -1.00
C ILE A 64 2.44 4.59 -0.73
N LYS A 65 1.23 5.16 -0.64
CA LYS A 65 0.99 6.55 -0.27
C LYS A 65 0.40 6.62 1.13
N LEU A 66 1.10 7.30 2.04
CA LEU A 66 0.65 7.59 3.39
C LEU A 66 0.18 9.03 3.45
N MET A 67 -1.10 9.22 3.77
CA MET A 67 -1.65 10.53 4.10
C MET A 67 -1.38 10.81 5.57
N LEU A 68 -0.81 11.97 5.84
CA LEU A 68 -0.48 12.43 7.18
C LEU A 68 -1.34 13.62 7.57
N ASP A 69 -1.78 13.68 8.82
CA ASP A 69 -2.56 14.81 9.32
C ASP A 69 -1.66 16.06 9.41
N GLY A 70 -2.00 17.09 8.63
CA GLY A 70 -1.29 18.38 8.61
C GLY A 70 0.09 18.37 7.96
N LEU A 71 0.46 17.29 7.25
CA LEU A 71 1.76 17.14 6.59
C LEU A 71 1.59 16.65 5.15
N GLU A 72 2.63 16.84 4.34
CA GLU A 72 2.66 16.31 2.98
C GLU A 72 2.62 14.77 2.97
N PRO A 73 1.96 14.15 1.97
CA PRO A 73 1.91 12.71 1.86
C PRO A 73 3.29 12.11 1.61
N ILE A 74 3.61 11.01 2.30
CA ILE A 74 4.80 10.21 2.00
C ILE A 74 4.43 9.21 0.90
N VAL A 75 5.26 9.12 -0.14
CA VAL A 75 5.11 8.13 -1.22
C VAL A 75 6.36 7.28 -1.30
N VAL A 76 6.18 5.97 -1.18
CA VAL A 76 7.23 4.98 -1.44
C VAL A 76 6.85 4.20 -2.68
N GLU A 77 7.75 4.11 -3.63
CA GLU A 77 7.57 3.37 -4.86
C GLU A 77 8.69 2.35 -5.03
N LYS A 78 8.32 1.12 -5.38
CA LYS A 78 9.25 0.06 -5.75
C LYS A 78 8.71 -0.74 -6.93
N GLN A 79 9.63 -1.19 -7.76
CA GLN A 79 9.37 -2.06 -8.90
C GLN A 79 10.06 -3.40 -8.64
N ALA A 80 9.39 -4.49 -8.99
CA ALA A 80 9.95 -5.84 -8.94
C ALA A 80 9.23 -6.77 -9.93
N ALA A 81 9.69 -8.01 -10.05
CA ALA A 81 9.09 -8.96 -10.97
C ALA A 81 7.63 -9.25 -10.62
N THR A 82 7.31 -9.41 -9.34
CA THR A 82 5.94 -9.67 -8.87
C THR A 82 5.40 -8.56 -7.97
N GLU A 83 4.07 -8.47 -7.83
CA GLU A 83 3.41 -7.55 -6.91
C GLU A 83 3.85 -7.80 -5.46
N SER A 84 4.07 -9.06 -5.11
CA SER A 84 4.53 -9.47 -3.77
C SER A 84 5.94 -8.98 -3.47
N GLU A 85 6.86 -9.11 -4.43
CA GLU A 85 8.23 -8.61 -4.28
C GLU A 85 8.27 -7.08 -4.26
N ALA A 86 7.46 -6.44 -5.12
CA ALA A 86 7.38 -4.98 -5.16
C ALA A 86 6.85 -4.42 -3.84
N PHE A 87 5.82 -5.05 -3.26
CA PHE A 87 5.33 -4.68 -1.93
C PHE A 87 6.36 -4.95 -0.83
N ALA A 88 7.02 -6.12 -0.85
CA ALA A 88 8.05 -6.47 0.12
C ALA A 88 9.24 -5.50 0.09
N ALA A 89 9.57 -4.95 -1.08
CA ALA A 89 10.59 -3.92 -1.21
C ALA A 89 10.09 -2.55 -0.72
N ALA A 90 8.81 -2.23 -0.91
CA ALA A 90 8.22 -0.94 -0.55
C ALA A 90 7.87 -0.83 0.94
N GLU A 91 7.63 -1.95 1.61
CA GLU A 91 7.29 -1.99 3.03
C GLU A 91 8.52 -1.99 3.95
N LYS A 92 9.74 -2.09 3.44
CA LYS A 92 10.97 -2.03 4.24
C LYS A 92 11.11 -0.66 4.89
#